data_AF-A0A2K0UN28-F1
#
_entry.id   AF-A0A2K0UN28-F1
#
_cell.length_a   1.000
_cell.length_b   1.000
_cell.length_c   1.000
_cell.angle_alpha   90.00
_cell.angle_beta   90.00
_cell.angle_gamma   90.00
#
_symmetry.space_group_name_H-M   'P 1'
#
loop_
_entity.id
_entity.type
_entity.pdbx_description
1 polymer ?
#
loop_
_entity_poly.entity_id
_entity_poly.type
_entity_poly.pdbx_seq_one_letter_code
_entity_poly.pdbx_strand_id
1 'polypeptide(L)'
;MNPYSRPIKHIQREELYTNLEIRIQYLHSFLDFSSRDIDALISDSKYIKALIPAVVNIVYKKLLQYDITARAFTTRSTSFEGPLDEIPDENSPQILHRKMFLRAYLNKLCSDPSKMEFWEYLDKVGMMHVGLGRKHPLHIEYVHLGACLGFIQDIMNEAILSHPRLHIQRKIALVKALNKVIWVQNDLMAKWHVKDGAEFESPDSDIEIEREGYLHGKKILSDEDMKDNSNAEGSPDAEDKAIPQGTCPFSGVSAAGASVKHADSEAAN
;
A
#
# COMPACT_ATOMS: atom_id res chain seq x y z
N MET A 1 39.91 1.88 -18.99
CA MET A 1 38.61 1.57 -18.34
C MET A 1 37.85 2.87 -18.17
N ASN A 2 36.57 2.93 -18.56
CA ASN A 2 35.75 4.12 -18.41
C ASN A 2 35.43 4.33 -16.92
N PRO A 3 35.88 5.43 -16.28
CA PRO A 3 35.65 5.69 -14.85
C PRO A 3 34.17 5.90 -14.50
N TYR A 4 33.29 6.01 -15.49
CA TYR A 4 31.84 6.13 -15.33
C TYR A 4 31.08 4.80 -15.51
N SER A 5 31.78 3.69 -15.78
CA SER A 5 31.12 2.38 -15.93
C SER A 5 30.80 1.80 -14.55
N ARG A 6 29.51 1.67 -14.22
CA ARG A 6 29.08 0.89 -13.05
C ARG A 6 29.53 -0.58 -13.25
N PRO A 7 30.01 -1.26 -12.20
CA PRO A 7 30.36 -2.68 -12.31
C PRO A 7 29.12 -3.51 -12.60
N ILE A 8 29.25 -4.51 -13.47
CA ILE A 8 28.19 -5.49 -13.72
C ILE A 8 27.98 -6.30 -12.43
N LYS A 9 26.74 -6.38 -11.97
CA LYS A 9 26.33 -7.26 -10.87
C LYS A 9 25.69 -8.50 -11.46
N HIS A 10 26.21 -9.67 -11.11
CA HIS A 10 25.62 -10.95 -11.50
C HIS A 10 24.57 -11.35 -10.47
N ILE A 11 23.41 -11.78 -10.94
CA ILE A 11 22.30 -12.30 -10.11
C ILE A 11 21.72 -13.49 -10.86
N GLN A 12 21.57 -14.63 -10.17
CA GLN A 12 20.94 -15.78 -10.80
C GLN A 12 19.46 -15.53 -10.92
N ARG A 13 18.91 -15.82 -12.10
CA ARG A 13 17.48 -15.63 -12.35
C ARG A 13 16.62 -16.44 -11.37
N GLU A 14 17.01 -17.68 -11.07
CA GLU A 14 16.32 -18.55 -10.11
C GLU A 14 16.18 -17.90 -8.73
N GLU A 15 17.25 -17.28 -8.21
CA GLU A 15 17.25 -16.65 -6.89
C GLU A 15 16.24 -15.49 -6.77
N LEU A 16 15.90 -14.83 -7.88
CA LEU A 16 14.86 -13.77 -7.88
C LEU A 16 13.45 -14.31 -7.61
N TYR A 17 13.24 -15.61 -7.78
CA TYR A 17 11.95 -16.28 -7.58
C TYR A 17 11.94 -17.17 -6.34
N THR A 18 13.09 -17.73 -5.94
CA THR A 18 13.20 -18.68 -4.82
C THR A 18 13.77 -18.07 -3.54
N ASN A 19 14.39 -16.88 -3.60
CA ASN A 19 15.00 -16.23 -2.44
C ASN A 19 14.57 -14.76 -2.30
N LEU A 20 13.69 -14.49 -1.33
CA LEU A 20 13.17 -13.14 -1.07
C LEU A 20 14.29 -12.15 -0.73
N GLU A 21 15.30 -12.56 0.04
CA GLU A 21 16.41 -11.68 0.40
C GLU A 21 17.21 -11.23 -0.83
N ILE A 22 17.54 -12.14 -1.74
CA ILE A 22 18.24 -11.81 -2.99
C ILE A 22 17.39 -10.89 -3.87
N ARG A 23 16.07 -11.14 -3.96
CA ARG A 23 15.14 -10.27 -4.70
C ARG A 23 15.12 -8.85 -4.11
N ILE A 24 15.03 -8.72 -2.78
CA ILE A 24 15.06 -7.40 -2.11
C ILE A 24 16.40 -6.70 -2.31
N GLN A 25 17.52 -7.42 -2.19
CA GLN A 25 18.85 -6.88 -2.45
C GLN A 25 18.98 -6.38 -3.91
N TYR A 26 18.45 -7.13 -4.87
CA TYR A 26 18.39 -6.71 -6.27
C TYR A 26 17.58 -5.42 -6.43
N LEU A 27 16.35 -5.39 -5.92
CA LEU A 27 15.46 -4.22 -6.02
C LEU A 27 16.07 -2.98 -5.35
N HIS A 28 16.66 -3.15 -4.16
CA HIS A 28 17.37 -2.06 -3.48
C HIS A 28 18.53 -1.54 -4.34
N SER A 29 19.34 -2.45 -4.88
CA SER A 29 20.46 -2.06 -5.75
C SER A 29 19.99 -1.38 -7.04
N PHE A 30 18.89 -1.84 -7.64
CA PHE A 30 18.40 -1.32 -8.92
C PHE A 30 17.74 0.05 -8.75
N LEU A 31 16.96 0.23 -7.69
CA LEU A 31 16.26 1.48 -7.36
C LEU A 31 17.14 2.50 -6.65
N ASP A 32 18.43 2.21 -6.48
CA ASP A 32 19.36 2.97 -5.64
C ASP A 32 18.76 3.26 -4.24
N PHE A 33 18.04 2.29 -3.65
CA PHE A 33 17.50 2.39 -2.29
C PHE A 33 18.62 2.22 -1.28
N SER A 34 18.87 3.24 -0.48
CA SER A 34 20.06 3.40 0.35
C SER A 34 19.71 3.83 1.77
N SER A 35 20.71 3.87 2.66
CA SER A 35 20.52 4.40 4.02
C SER A 35 19.93 5.81 4.04
N ARG A 36 20.20 6.65 3.04
CA ARG A 36 19.59 7.98 2.92
C ARG A 36 18.07 7.93 2.75
N ASP A 37 17.56 6.92 2.05
CA ASP A 37 16.12 6.73 1.86
C ASP A 37 15.49 6.23 3.18
N ILE A 38 16.17 5.31 3.87
CA ILE A 38 15.80 4.81 5.20
C ILE A 38 15.74 5.97 6.21
N ASP A 39 16.78 6.79 6.28
CA ASP A 39 16.86 7.94 7.19
C ASP A 39 15.75 8.95 6.91
N ALA A 40 15.42 9.20 5.64
CA ALA A 40 14.32 10.09 5.26
C ALA A 40 12.98 9.53 5.75
N LEU A 41 12.71 8.24 5.53
CA LEU A 41 11.48 7.59 5.98
C LEU A 41 11.36 7.63 7.50
N ILE A 42 12.43 7.33 8.25
CA ILE A 42 12.42 7.33 9.71
C ILE A 42 12.22 8.74 10.25
N SER A 43 13.04 9.70 9.81
CA SER A 43 13.09 11.06 10.35
C SER A 43 11.81 11.87 10.09
N ASP A 44 11.12 11.57 9.00
CA ASP A 44 9.91 12.27 8.56
C ASP A 44 8.62 11.43 8.66
N SER A 45 8.71 10.19 9.14
CA SER A 45 7.57 9.26 9.29
C SER A 45 6.36 9.91 9.98
N LYS A 46 6.59 10.72 11.02
CA LYS A 46 5.52 11.40 11.78
C LYS A 46 4.62 12.29 10.91
N TYR A 47 5.16 12.94 9.88
CA TYR A 47 4.39 13.82 9.01
C TYR A 47 3.49 13.00 8.09
N ILE A 48 3.99 11.86 7.61
CA ILE A 48 3.21 10.95 6.79
C ILE A 48 2.14 10.26 7.63
N LYS A 49 2.52 9.74 8.81
CA LYS A 49 1.61 9.01 9.69
C LYS A 49 0.39 9.83 10.11
N ALA A 50 0.56 11.14 10.31
CA ALA A 50 -0.54 12.06 10.60
C ALA A 50 -1.59 12.14 9.48
N LEU A 51 -1.21 11.84 8.23
CA LEU A 51 -2.10 11.91 7.07
C LEU A 51 -2.84 10.60 6.81
N ILE A 52 -2.35 9.48 7.33
CA ILE A 52 -2.86 8.13 7.04
C ILE A 52 -4.39 8.02 7.24
N PRO A 53 -5.02 8.51 8.33
CA PRO A 53 -6.47 8.39 8.49
C PRO A 53 -7.26 9.03 7.34
N ALA A 54 -6.82 10.19 6.86
CA ALA A 54 -7.44 10.87 5.72
C ALA A 54 -7.23 10.08 4.42
N VAL A 55 -6.01 9.60 4.18
CA VAL A 55 -5.67 8.80 2.99
C VAL A 55 -6.51 7.53 2.93
N VAL A 56 -6.66 6.81 4.05
CA VAL A 56 -7.49 5.60 4.11
C VAL A 56 -8.93 5.90 3.68
N ASN A 57 -9.53 6.97 4.20
CA ASN A 57 -10.90 7.34 3.82
C ASN A 57 -11.02 7.68 2.32
N ILE A 58 -10.06 8.43 1.77
CA ILE A 58 -10.03 8.77 0.34
C ILE A 58 -9.90 7.50 -0.52
N VAL A 59 -9.04 6.55 -0.12
CA VAL A 59 -8.86 5.28 -0.83
C VAL A 59 -10.15 4.47 -0.86
N TYR A 60 -10.85 4.32 0.27
CA TYR A 60 -12.11 3.56 0.28
C TYR A 60 -13.23 4.23 -0.51
N LYS A 61 -13.34 5.56 -0.45
CA LYS A 61 -14.25 6.29 -1.35
C LYS A 61 -13.96 5.99 -2.81
N LYS A 62 -12.67 5.93 -3.18
CA LYS A 62 -12.25 5.63 -4.55
C LYS A 62 -12.55 4.18 -4.95
N LEU A 63 -12.28 3.21 -4.06
CA LEU A 63 -12.56 1.79 -4.31
C LEU A 63 -14.07 1.51 -4.40
N LEU A 64 -14.89 2.21 -3.63
CA LEU A 64 -16.35 2.07 -3.67
C LEU A 64 -17.00 2.83 -4.84
N GLN A 65 -16.25 3.70 -5.51
CA GLN A 65 -16.72 4.43 -6.70
C GLN A 65 -16.92 3.51 -7.92
N TYR A 66 -16.19 2.39 -7.99
CA TYR A 66 -16.28 1.45 -9.11
C TYR A 66 -16.84 0.12 -8.63
N ASP A 67 -17.86 -0.39 -9.33
CA ASP A 67 -18.50 -1.67 -9.06
C ASP A 67 -17.49 -2.83 -9.02
N ILE A 68 -16.55 -2.85 -9.97
CA ILE A 68 -15.55 -3.91 -10.11
C ILE A 68 -14.63 -4.02 -8.88
N THR A 69 -14.28 -2.91 -8.25
CA THR A 69 -13.50 -2.89 -7.01
C THR A 69 -14.37 -3.04 -5.76
N ALA A 70 -15.59 -2.50 -5.76
CA ALA A 70 -16.52 -2.64 -4.65
C ALA A 70 -16.95 -4.10 -4.42
N ARG A 71 -17.08 -4.89 -5.49
CA ARG A 71 -17.40 -6.33 -5.46
C ARG A 71 -16.43 -7.15 -4.61
N ALA A 72 -15.18 -6.72 -4.45
CA ALA A 72 -14.22 -7.40 -3.58
C ALA A 72 -14.68 -7.44 -2.10
N PHE A 73 -15.55 -6.51 -1.70
CA PHE A 73 -16.04 -6.38 -0.32
C PHE A 73 -17.37 -7.08 -0.06
N THR A 74 -18.03 -7.62 -1.09
CA THR A 74 -19.24 -8.43 -0.95
C THR A 74 -18.93 -9.92 -0.74
N THR A 75 -17.67 -10.31 -0.92
CA THR A 75 -17.21 -11.68 -0.70
C THR A 75 -16.79 -11.90 0.75
N ARG A 76 -17.27 -12.99 1.36
CA ARG A 76 -16.90 -13.37 2.73
C ARG A 76 -15.41 -13.67 2.82
N SER A 77 -14.73 -12.99 3.76
CA SER A 77 -13.30 -13.20 4.06
C SER A 77 -13.14 -13.98 5.37
N THR A 78 -12.03 -14.69 5.53
CA THR A 78 -11.66 -15.33 6.81
C THR A 78 -11.44 -14.36 7.95
N SER A 79 -11.05 -13.12 7.65
CA SER A 79 -10.71 -12.11 8.64
C SER A 79 -11.94 -11.43 9.26
N PHE A 80 -13.13 -11.61 8.67
CA PHE A 80 -14.34 -10.89 9.06
C PHE A 80 -15.58 -11.79 9.03
N GLU A 81 -16.23 -11.92 10.20
CA GLU A 81 -17.42 -12.75 10.39
C GLU A 81 -18.74 -11.96 10.48
N GLY A 82 -18.67 -10.62 10.41
CA GLY A 82 -19.83 -9.75 10.52
C GLY A 82 -20.72 -9.71 9.26
N PRO A 83 -21.74 -8.85 9.24
CA PRO A 83 -22.66 -8.74 8.12
C PRO A 83 -21.98 -8.15 6.87
N LEU A 84 -22.40 -8.63 5.70
CA LEU A 84 -21.97 -8.13 4.39
C LEU A 84 -23.17 -7.45 3.72
N ASP A 85 -22.95 -6.22 3.27
CA ASP A 85 -23.96 -5.47 2.53
C ASP A 85 -23.88 -5.84 1.05
N GLU A 86 -25.03 -5.92 0.39
CA GLU A 86 -25.12 -6.20 -1.06
C GLU A 86 -24.47 -5.09 -1.89
N ILE A 87 -24.62 -3.84 -1.42
CA ILE A 87 -23.99 -2.65 -1.97
C ILE A 87 -23.19 -2.01 -0.83
N PRO A 88 -21.86 -2.25 -0.75
CA PRO A 88 -21.03 -1.71 0.31
C PRO A 88 -20.92 -0.18 0.24
N ASP A 89 -20.96 0.47 1.40
CA ASP A 89 -20.64 1.88 1.57
C ASP A 89 -19.56 2.09 2.64
N GLU A 90 -19.20 3.34 2.91
CA GLU A 90 -18.12 3.66 3.86
C GLU A 90 -18.38 3.23 5.32
N ASN A 91 -19.64 2.99 5.68
CA ASN A 91 -20.11 2.59 7.00
C ASN A 91 -20.37 1.07 7.08
N SER A 92 -20.34 0.36 5.95
CA SER A 92 -20.44 -1.09 5.92
C SER A 92 -19.43 -1.73 6.88
N PRO A 93 -19.84 -2.66 7.76
CA PRO A 93 -18.96 -3.25 8.76
C PRO A 93 -17.68 -3.88 8.20
N GLN A 94 -17.76 -4.52 7.03
CA GLN A 94 -16.61 -5.05 6.31
C GLN A 94 -15.64 -3.94 5.86
N ILE A 95 -16.16 -2.79 5.44
CA ILE A 95 -15.34 -1.65 5.00
C ILE A 95 -14.63 -1.02 6.19
N LEU A 96 -15.32 -0.80 7.30
CA LEU A 96 -14.70 -0.29 8.54
C LEU A 96 -13.57 -1.21 9.03
N HIS A 97 -13.80 -2.53 9.00
CA HIS A 97 -12.78 -3.51 9.35
C HIS A 97 -11.56 -3.43 8.41
N ARG A 98 -11.78 -3.32 7.10
CA ARG A 98 -10.70 -3.22 6.12
C ARG A 98 -9.97 -1.86 6.14
N LYS A 99 -10.65 -0.78 6.53
CA LYS A 99 -10.02 0.52 6.83
C LYS A 99 -8.96 0.41 7.94
N MET A 100 -9.23 -0.38 8.98
CA MET A 100 -8.24 -0.64 10.04
C MET A 100 -6.96 -1.28 9.50
N PHE A 101 -7.09 -2.34 8.69
CA PHE A 101 -5.94 -3.02 8.11
C PHE A 101 -5.15 -2.14 7.14
N LEU A 102 -5.84 -1.37 6.29
CA LEU A 102 -5.16 -0.44 5.39
C LEU A 102 -4.39 0.63 6.19
N ARG A 103 -4.97 1.14 7.29
CA ARG A 103 -4.29 2.08 8.20
C ARG A 103 -3.01 1.48 8.77
N ALA A 104 -3.06 0.26 9.29
CA ALA A 104 -1.88 -0.41 9.83
C ALA A 104 -0.84 -0.73 8.76
N TYR A 105 -1.29 -1.11 7.57
CA TYR A 105 -0.42 -1.33 6.42
C TYR A 105 0.31 -0.05 5.98
N LEU A 106 -0.40 1.08 5.86
CA LEU A 106 0.22 2.37 5.53
C LEU A 106 1.19 2.84 6.64
N ASN A 107 0.86 2.59 7.91
CA ASN A 107 1.77 2.85 9.03
C ASN A 107 3.04 1.99 8.92
N LYS A 108 2.88 0.72 8.55
CA LYS A 108 3.99 -0.20 8.32
C LYS A 108 4.85 0.23 7.14
N LEU A 109 4.28 0.65 6.01
CA LEU A 109 5.03 1.22 4.88
C LEU A 109 5.90 2.41 5.27
N CYS A 110 5.46 3.19 6.27
CA CYS A 110 6.18 4.34 6.81
C CYS A 110 7.03 4.01 8.06
N SER A 111 7.24 2.72 8.34
CA SER A 111 8.11 2.24 9.42
C SER A 111 9.51 1.93 8.90
N ASP A 112 10.42 1.55 9.80
CA ASP A 112 11.82 1.23 9.47
C ASP A 112 11.93 0.03 8.50
N PRO A 113 12.40 0.24 7.25
CA PRO A 113 12.57 -0.81 6.26
C PRO A 113 13.97 -1.46 6.29
N SER A 114 14.78 -1.19 7.32
CA SER A 114 16.16 -1.69 7.42
C SER A 114 16.27 -3.19 7.67
N LYS A 115 15.19 -3.84 8.12
CA LYS A 115 15.19 -5.26 8.48
C LYS A 115 14.33 -6.09 7.53
N MET A 116 14.73 -7.35 7.31
CA MET A 116 14.02 -8.24 6.39
C MET A 116 12.57 -8.53 6.80
N GLU A 117 12.25 -8.49 8.10
CA GLU A 117 10.88 -8.69 8.60
C GLU A 117 9.90 -7.63 8.07
N PHE A 118 10.39 -6.44 7.71
CA PHE A 118 9.58 -5.45 7.01
C PHE A 118 9.16 -5.97 5.63
N TRP A 119 10.11 -6.47 4.85
CA TRP A 119 9.90 -6.91 3.48
C TRP A 119 9.14 -8.23 3.39
N GLU A 120 9.39 -9.16 4.32
CA GLU A 120 8.61 -10.38 4.49
C GLU A 120 7.13 -10.09 4.74
N TYR A 121 6.83 -9.09 5.58
CA TYR A 121 5.46 -8.66 5.78
C TYR A 121 4.84 -8.07 4.51
N LEU A 122 5.55 -7.24 3.75
CA LEU A 122 5.05 -6.71 2.48
C LEU A 122 4.83 -7.80 1.42
N ASP A 123 5.69 -8.82 1.42
CA ASP A 123 5.54 -9.99 0.55
C ASP A 123 4.29 -10.80 0.92
N LYS A 124 4.08 -11.02 2.22
CA LYS A 124 2.87 -11.66 2.75
C LYS A 124 1.61 -10.88 2.38
N VAL A 125 1.65 -9.55 2.34
CA VAL A 125 0.52 -8.76 1.83
C VAL A 125 0.20 -9.11 0.38
N GLY A 126 1.20 -9.27 -0.49
CA GLY A 126 0.98 -9.74 -1.87
C GLY A 126 0.35 -11.14 -1.92
N MET A 127 0.90 -12.08 -1.15
CA MET A 127 0.38 -13.46 -1.03
C MET A 127 -1.10 -13.51 -0.60
N MET A 128 -1.49 -12.69 0.37
CA MET A 128 -2.87 -12.67 0.87
C MET A 128 -3.91 -12.21 -0.19
N HIS A 129 -3.48 -11.47 -1.21
CA HIS A 129 -4.37 -10.95 -2.26
C HIS A 129 -4.60 -11.92 -3.42
N VAL A 130 -3.81 -13.00 -3.51
CA VAL A 130 -4.11 -14.12 -4.43
C VAL A 130 -4.98 -15.21 -3.80
N GLY A 131 -5.34 -15.05 -2.53
CA GLY A 131 -6.20 -15.99 -1.79
C GLY A 131 -5.42 -17.07 -1.03
N LEU A 132 -4.10 -17.14 -1.19
CA LEU A 132 -3.25 -17.95 -0.34
C LEU A 132 -3.31 -17.43 1.10
N GLY A 133 -3.34 -18.34 2.07
CA GLY A 133 -3.43 -17.94 3.47
C GLY A 133 -4.84 -17.84 4.06
N ARG A 134 -5.89 -18.21 3.31
CA ARG A 134 -7.29 -18.00 3.74
C ARG A 134 -8.19 -19.20 3.42
N LYS A 135 -8.96 -19.67 4.41
CA LYS A 135 -10.09 -20.61 4.27
C LYS A 135 -11.19 -20.11 3.31
N HIS A 136 -11.38 -18.79 3.23
CA HIS A 136 -12.24 -18.09 2.26
C HIS A 136 -11.35 -17.10 1.49
N PRO A 137 -10.79 -17.53 0.35
CA PRO A 137 -9.80 -16.76 -0.39
C PRO A 137 -10.42 -15.47 -0.96
N LEU A 138 -9.68 -14.38 -0.81
CA LEU A 138 -9.93 -13.15 -1.57
C LEU A 138 -8.95 -13.14 -2.73
N HIS A 139 -9.45 -13.15 -3.95
CA HIS A 139 -8.61 -13.03 -5.14
C HIS A 139 -8.82 -11.65 -5.75
N ILE A 140 -7.80 -10.81 -5.70
CA ILE A 140 -7.81 -9.46 -6.27
C ILE A 140 -6.89 -9.46 -7.48
N GLU A 141 -7.41 -9.15 -8.65
CA GLU A 141 -6.60 -9.09 -9.87
C GLU A 141 -5.53 -8.00 -9.77
N TYR A 142 -4.34 -8.28 -10.30
CA TYR A 142 -3.18 -7.39 -10.19
C TYR A 142 -3.45 -5.97 -10.73
N VAL A 143 -4.28 -5.84 -11.77
CA VAL A 143 -4.67 -4.54 -12.32
C VAL A 143 -5.27 -3.62 -11.26
N HIS A 144 -6.07 -4.15 -10.34
CA HIS A 144 -6.69 -3.39 -9.26
C HIS A 144 -5.69 -3.05 -8.15
N LEU A 145 -4.77 -3.97 -7.84
CA LEU A 145 -3.69 -3.73 -6.88
C LEU A 145 -2.75 -2.62 -7.35
N GLY A 146 -2.25 -2.72 -8.58
CA GLY A 146 -1.37 -1.72 -9.19
C GLY A 146 -2.03 -0.34 -9.29
N ALA A 147 -3.30 -0.29 -9.72
CA ALA A 147 -4.06 0.96 -9.78
C ALA A 147 -4.26 1.60 -8.39
N CYS A 148 -4.60 0.79 -7.38
CA CYS A 148 -4.77 1.25 -6.00
C CYS A 148 -3.45 1.77 -5.40
N LEU A 149 -2.33 1.07 -5.59
CA LEU A 149 -1.02 1.54 -5.16
C LEU A 149 -0.62 2.84 -5.84
N GLY A 150 -0.87 2.97 -7.14
CA GLY A 150 -0.64 4.22 -7.88
C GLY A 150 -1.47 5.38 -7.33
N PHE A 151 -2.73 5.14 -6.97
CA PHE A 151 -3.59 6.15 -6.34
C PHE A 151 -3.11 6.54 -4.94
N ILE A 152 -2.70 5.57 -4.12
CA ILE A 152 -2.10 5.83 -2.80
C ILE A 152 -0.83 6.67 -2.95
N GLN A 153 0.03 6.32 -3.90
CA GLN A 153 1.26 7.06 -4.17
C GLN A 153 0.98 8.53 -4.53
N ASP A 154 -0.01 8.78 -5.39
CA ASP A 154 -0.39 10.12 -5.84
C ASP A 154 -0.83 11.00 -4.66
N ILE A 155 -1.79 10.53 -3.87
CA ILE A 155 -2.29 11.25 -2.68
C ILE A 155 -1.17 11.56 -1.69
N MET A 156 -0.30 10.58 -1.44
CA MET A 156 0.80 10.73 -0.50
C MET A 156 1.83 11.75 -1.01
N ASN A 157 2.12 11.74 -2.30
CA ASN A 157 3.02 12.72 -2.92
C ASN A 157 2.44 14.13 -2.84
N GLU A 158 1.17 14.32 -3.18
CA GLU A 158 0.50 15.62 -3.06
C GLU A 158 0.56 16.13 -1.61
N ALA A 159 0.26 15.28 -0.64
CA ALA A 159 0.25 15.66 0.76
C ALA A 159 1.65 16.02 1.30
N ILE A 160 2.69 15.27 0.90
CA ILE A 160 4.09 15.57 1.27
C ILE A 160 4.53 16.89 0.62
N LEU A 161 4.27 17.06 -0.67
CA LEU A 161 4.70 18.25 -1.42
C LEU A 161 3.96 19.52 -0.96
N SER A 162 2.72 19.38 -0.50
CA SER A 162 1.91 20.47 0.05
C SER A 162 2.21 20.79 1.51
N HIS A 163 3.01 19.98 2.21
CA HIS A 163 3.25 20.16 3.64
C HIS A 163 3.93 21.53 3.93
N PRO A 164 3.35 22.41 4.75
CA PRO A 164 3.76 23.81 4.85
C PRO A 164 5.11 24.01 5.56
N ARG A 165 5.50 23.06 6.43
CA ARG A 165 6.71 23.17 7.28
C ARG A 165 7.88 22.30 6.81
N LEU A 166 7.70 21.46 5.79
CA LEU A 166 8.79 20.64 5.26
C LEU A 166 9.55 21.44 4.20
N HIS A 167 10.85 21.58 4.37
CA HIS A 167 11.68 22.21 3.35
C HIS A 167 11.81 21.32 2.12
N ILE A 168 12.05 21.93 0.95
CA ILE A 168 12.00 21.26 -0.35
C ILE A 168 12.93 20.05 -0.45
N GLN A 169 14.12 20.09 0.14
CA GLN A 169 15.08 18.97 0.13
C GLN A 169 14.55 17.74 0.89
N ARG A 170 13.88 17.93 2.05
CA ARG A 170 13.19 16.86 2.78
C ARG A 170 11.99 16.32 2.02
N LYS A 171 11.19 17.20 1.42
CA LYS A 171 10.08 16.79 0.56
C LYS A 171 10.56 15.89 -0.58
N ILE A 172 11.61 16.29 -1.28
CA ILE A 172 12.23 15.51 -2.35
C ILE A 172 12.74 14.16 -1.83
N ALA A 173 13.48 14.17 -0.72
CA ALA A 173 14.02 12.94 -0.14
C ALA A 173 12.90 11.95 0.24
N LEU A 174 11.84 12.46 0.88
CA LEU A 174 10.72 11.65 1.35
C LEU A 174 9.88 11.09 0.21
N VAL A 175 9.55 11.90 -0.80
CA VAL A 175 8.85 11.46 -2.01
C VAL A 175 9.67 10.38 -2.73
N LYS A 176 10.98 10.57 -2.87
CA LYS A 176 11.85 9.57 -3.51
C LYS A 176 11.89 8.26 -2.72
N ALA A 177 12.05 8.34 -1.40
CA ALA A 177 12.12 7.15 -0.55
C ALA A 177 10.79 6.38 -0.54
N LEU A 178 9.67 7.09 -0.38
CA LEU A 178 8.33 6.47 -0.38
C LEU A 178 8.01 5.83 -1.74
N ASN A 179 8.29 6.52 -2.85
CA ASN A 179 8.08 5.96 -4.18
C ASN A 179 8.85 4.65 -4.38
N LYS A 180 10.11 4.57 -3.92
CA LYS A 180 10.89 3.33 -4.01
C LYS A 180 10.25 2.19 -3.21
N VAL A 181 9.78 2.44 -1.99
CA VAL A 181 9.07 1.43 -1.18
C VAL A 181 7.79 0.97 -1.88
N ILE A 182 7.00 1.88 -2.45
CA ILE A 182 5.78 1.55 -3.21
C ILE A 182 6.12 0.68 -4.43
N TRP A 183 7.21 0.98 -5.16
CA TRP A 183 7.64 0.16 -6.28
C TRP A 183 8.12 -1.23 -5.87
N VAL A 184 8.82 -1.37 -4.74
CA VAL A 184 9.17 -2.68 -4.18
C VAL A 184 7.91 -3.44 -3.79
N GLN A 185 6.95 -2.81 -3.12
CA GLN A 185 5.67 -3.44 -2.81
C GLN A 185 4.94 -3.90 -4.08
N ASN A 186 4.91 -3.06 -5.12
CA ASN A 186 4.25 -3.37 -6.38
C ASN A 186 4.88 -4.60 -7.06
N ASP A 187 6.21 -4.70 -7.03
CA ASP A 187 6.94 -5.89 -7.48
C ASP A 187 6.59 -7.13 -6.64
N LEU A 188 6.57 -7.02 -5.31
CA LEU A 188 6.18 -8.12 -4.43
C LEU A 188 4.74 -8.57 -4.68
N MET A 189 3.79 -7.65 -4.93
CA MET A 189 2.44 -8.02 -5.35
C MET A 189 2.45 -8.73 -6.70
N ALA A 190 3.19 -8.20 -7.68
CA ALA A 190 3.29 -8.80 -9.01
C ALA A 190 3.85 -10.22 -8.95
N LYS A 191 4.87 -10.47 -8.11
CA LYS A 191 5.48 -11.80 -7.90
C LYS A 191 4.44 -12.90 -7.67
N TRP A 192 3.38 -12.61 -6.92
CA TRP A 192 2.33 -13.59 -6.62
C TRP A 192 1.30 -13.76 -7.74
N HIS A 193 1.22 -12.83 -8.70
CA HIS A 193 0.18 -12.80 -9.73
C HIS A 193 0.68 -13.19 -11.12
N VAL A 194 1.93 -12.87 -11.45
CA VAL A 194 2.54 -13.21 -12.74
C VAL A 194 3.10 -14.62 -12.72
N LYS A 195 3.25 -15.24 -13.89
CA LYS A 195 3.78 -16.61 -14.03
C LYS A 195 5.28 -16.66 -14.32
N ASP A 196 5.97 -15.53 -14.15
CA ASP A 196 7.40 -15.46 -14.38
C ASP A 196 8.12 -16.30 -13.34
N GLY A 197 9.02 -17.20 -13.78
CA GLY A 197 9.76 -18.07 -12.87
C GLY A 197 8.97 -19.28 -12.37
N ALA A 198 7.79 -19.57 -12.93
CA ALA A 198 6.99 -20.74 -12.60
C ALA A 198 7.75 -22.07 -12.76
N GLU A 199 8.79 -22.12 -13.60
CA GLU A 199 9.70 -23.26 -13.74
C GLU A 199 10.56 -23.55 -12.50
N PHE A 200 10.62 -22.62 -11.54
CA PHE A 200 11.36 -22.75 -10.27
C PHE A 200 10.44 -23.03 -9.08
N GLU A 201 9.12 -23.08 -9.29
CA GLU A 201 8.18 -23.40 -8.23
C GLU A 201 8.36 -24.86 -7.80
N SER A 202 8.57 -25.08 -6.49
CA SER A 202 8.60 -26.42 -5.93
C SER A 202 7.17 -26.88 -5.63
N PRO A 203 6.72 -28.03 -6.15
CA PRO A 203 5.39 -28.56 -5.84
C PRO A 203 5.20 -28.92 -4.35
N ASP A 204 6.30 -29.05 -3.60
CA ASP A 204 6.30 -29.40 -2.17
C ASP A 204 6.58 -28.20 -1.24
N SER A 205 6.49 -26.95 -1.74
CA SER A 205 6.66 -25.79 -0.86
C SER A 205 5.42 -25.60 0.03
N ASP A 206 5.52 -26.05 1.28
CA ASP A 206 4.54 -25.77 2.32
C ASP A 206 4.59 -24.27 2.66
N ILE A 207 3.63 -23.50 2.12
CA ILE A 207 3.46 -22.09 2.49
C ILE A 207 2.81 -22.05 3.86
N GLU A 208 3.55 -21.63 4.88
CA GLU A 208 3.02 -21.44 6.23
C GLU A 208 2.00 -20.29 6.24
N ILE A 209 0.75 -20.64 6.48
CA ILE A 209 -0.38 -19.71 6.52
C ILE A 209 -0.52 -19.15 7.93
N GLU A 210 -0.08 -17.90 8.10
CA GLU A 210 -0.23 -17.17 9.35
C GLU A 210 -1.35 -16.13 9.31
N ARG A 211 -1.95 -15.83 10.47
CA ARG A 211 -3.00 -14.81 10.62
C ARG A 211 -2.56 -13.43 10.10
N GLU A 212 -3.51 -12.66 9.57
CA GLU A 212 -3.31 -11.28 9.14
C GLU A 212 -2.74 -10.42 10.29
N GLY A 213 -1.68 -9.67 10.03
CA GLY A 213 -0.97 -8.86 11.02
C GLY A 213 0.05 -9.60 11.90
N TYR A 214 0.31 -10.89 11.64
CA TYR A 214 1.36 -11.68 12.27
C TYR A 214 2.47 -12.02 11.27
N LEU A 215 3.68 -12.25 11.77
CA LEU A 215 4.82 -12.77 11.03
C LEU A 215 5.70 -13.59 11.99
N HIS A 216 6.07 -14.81 11.63
CA HIS A 216 6.87 -15.72 12.47
C HIS A 216 6.29 -15.91 13.89
N GLY A 217 4.98 -16.03 14.00
CA GLY A 217 4.20 -16.15 15.24
C GLY A 217 4.10 -14.85 16.05
N LYS A 218 4.71 -13.75 15.59
CA LYS A 218 4.74 -12.47 16.31
C LYS A 218 3.78 -11.47 15.65
N LYS A 219 3.00 -10.76 16.47
CA LYS A 219 2.15 -9.67 15.99
C LYS A 219 3.03 -8.50 15.53
N ILE A 220 2.94 -8.14 14.25
CA ILE A 220 3.79 -7.11 13.63
C ILE A 220 3.03 -5.80 13.37
N LEU A 221 1.70 -5.84 13.36
CA LEU A 221 0.85 -4.66 13.31
C LEU A 221 0.35 -4.34 14.72
N SER A 222 0.65 -3.14 15.22
CA SER A 222 0.23 -2.73 16.55
C SER A 222 -1.28 -2.41 16.57
N ASP A 223 -1.91 -2.58 17.73
CA ASP A 223 -3.31 -2.16 17.90
C ASP A 223 -3.46 -0.65 17.79
N GLU A 224 -2.41 0.13 18.08
CA GLU A 224 -2.41 1.58 17.90
C GLU A 224 -2.45 1.97 16.42
N ASP A 225 -1.72 1.26 15.56
CA ASP A 225 -1.74 1.51 14.11
C ASP A 225 -3.10 1.16 13.47
N MET A 226 -3.91 0.36 14.16
CA MET A 226 -5.25 -0.05 13.73
C MET A 226 -6.36 0.91 14.20
N LYS A 227 -6.12 1.70 15.26
CA LYS A 227 -7.12 2.62 15.85
C LYS A 227 -7.45 3.78 14.92
N ASP A 228 -8.71 4.21 14.94
CA ASP A 228 -9.14 5.42 14.27
C ASP A 228 -9.06 6.61 15.22
N ASN A 229 -8.02 7.43 15.09
CA ASN A 229 -7.85 8.63 15.90
C ASN A 229 -8.56 9.87 15.30
N SER A 230 -9.45 9.68 14.32
CA SER A 230 -10.22 10.77 13.72
C SER A 230 -11.18 11.47 14.71
N ASN A 231 -11.41 10.87 15.89
CA ASN A 231 -12.26 11.40 16.97
C ASN A 231 -11.47 11.96 18.17
N ALA A 232 -10.19 12.31 18.00
CA ALA A 232 -9.51 13.12 19.01
C ALA A 232 -10.12 14.54 18.99
N GLU A 233 -11.16 14.75 19.79
CA GLU A 233 -11.57 16.06 20.26
C GLU A 233 -10.32 16.83 20.73
N GLY A 234 -10.25 18.10 20.32
CA GLY A 234 -9.07 18.93 20.49
C GLY A 234 -8.52 18.90 21.92
N SER A 235 -7.19 18.86 22.02
CA SER A 235 -6.50 19.14 23.28
C SER A 235 -7.03 20.47 23.88
N PRO A 236 -7.25 20.58 25.20
CA PRO A 236 -7.86 21.75 25.80
C PRO A 236 -7.01 23.04 25.76
N ASP A 237 -5.76 22.97 25.27
CA ASP A 237 -4.77 24.04 25.44
C ASP A 237 -4.48 24.86 24.16
N ALA A 238 -5.41 24.90 23.21
CA ALA A 238 -5.30 25.77 22.03
C ALA A 238 -6.31 26.93 22.10
N GLU A 239 -6.14 27.81 23.10
CA GLU A 239 -6.77 29.13 23.08
C GLU A 239 -6.28 29.94 21.87
N ASP A 240 -7.24 30.24 21.00
CA ASP A 240 -7.42 31.46 20.21
C ASP A 240 -6.15 32.09 19.59
N LYS A 241 -5.66 31.46 18.51
CA LYS A 241 -4.97 32.20 17.44
C LYS A 241 -5.50 31.75 16.09
N ALA A 242 -6.15 32.68 15.40
CA ALA A 242 -6.64 32.53 14.03
C ALA A 242 -5.58 31.89 13.11
N ILE A 243 -5.90 30.69 12.61
CA ILE A 243 -5.11 30.00 11.60
C ILE A 243 -5.41 30.69 10.25
N PRO A 244 -4.40 31.16 9.49
CA PRO A 244 -4.64 31.68 8.15
C PRO A 244 -5.17 30.55 7.27
N GLN A 245 -6.18 30.84 6.45
CA GLN A 245 -6.80 29.90 5.50
C GLN A 245 -5.75 29.25 4.59
N GLY A 246 -5.20 28.11 5.03
CA GLY A 246 -4.42 27.20 4.21
C GLY A 246 -5.40 26.23 3.56
N THR A 247 -5.39 26.20 2.23
CA THR A 247 -6.19 25.28 1.40
C THR A 247 -5.92 23.85 1.85
N CYS A 248 -6.98 23.10 2.18
CA CYS A 248 -6.87 21.69 2.51
C CYS A 248 -6.23 20.96 1.30
N PRO A 249 -5.14 20.20 1.48
CA PRO A 249 -4.36 19.63 0.36
C PRO A 249 -5.13 18.54 -0.41
N PHE A 250 -6.34 18.18 0.01
CA PHE A 250 -7.19 17.17 -0.64
C PHE A 250 -8.38 17.76 -1.41
N SER A 251 -8.43 19.09 -1.58
CA SER A 251 -9.54 19.79 -2.24
C SER A 251 -9.73 19.42 -3.72
N GLY A 252 -8.67 18.92 -4.39
CA GLY A 252 -8.69 18.50 -5.79
C GLY A 252 -9.34 17.13 -6.08
N VAL A 253 -9.63 16.31 -5.06
CA VAL A 253 -10.13 14.92 -5.25
C VAL A 253 -11.66 14.85 -5.45
N SER A 254 -12.32 15.98 -5.69
CA SER A 254 -13.77 16.01 -5.93
C SER A 254 -14.14 15.40 -7.29
N ALA A 255 -15.17 14.56 -7.27
CA ALA A 255 -15.64 13.70 -8.37
C ALA A 255 -15.83 14.40 -9.73
N ALA A 256 -14.80 14.40 -10.57
CA ALA A 256 -14.93 14.64 -12.01
C ALA A 256 -14.88 13.30 -12.74
N GLY A 257 -15.97 12.54 -12.68
CA GLY A 257 -16.13 11.30 -13.45
C GLY A 257 -16.58 11.62 -14.88
N ALA A 258 -15.69 11.43 -15.86
CA ALA A 258 -16.06 11.47 -17.26
C ALA A 258 -17.00 10.29 -17.57
N SER A 259 -18.20 10.60 -18.04
CA SER A 259 -19.19 9.62 -18.50
C SER A 259 -18.68 8.98 -19.80
N VAL A 260 -18.19 7.74 -19.72
CA VAL A 260 -17.88 6.93 -20.91
C VAL A 260 -19.21 6.35 -21.40
N LYS A 261 -19.75 6.94 -22.46
CA LYS A 261 -20.91 6.37 -23.17
C LYS A 261 -20.44 5.13 -23.91
N HIS A 262 -21.01 3.97 -23.59
CA HIS A 262 -20.93 2.80 -24.44
C HIS A 262 -21.62 3.12 -25.76
N ALA A 263 -20.89 3.01 -26.87
CA ALA A 263 -21.48 2.98 -28.20
C ALA A 263 -21.89 1.53 -28.48
N ASP A 264 -23.20 1.30 -28.53
CA ASP A 264 -23.76 0.06 -29.04
C ASP A 264 -23.42 -0.07 -30.51
N SER A 265 -22.68 -1.13 -30.87
CA SER A 265 -22.53 -1.54 -32.26
C SER A 265 -23.74 -2.41 -32.63
N GLU A 266 -24.74 -1.80 -33.26
CA GLU A 266 -25.77 -2.56 -33.99
C GLU A 266 -25.11 -3.33 -35.14
N ALA A 267 -25.31 -4.64 -35.13
CA ALA A 267 -25.02 -5.52 -36.26
C ALA A 267 -26.03 -5.23 -37.38
N ALA A 268 -25.53 -4.83 -38.55
CA ALA A 268 -26.31 -4.80 -39.78
C ALA A 268 -26.10 -6.12 -40.54
N ASN A 269 -27.23 -6.76 -40.86
CA ASN A 269 -27.35 -7.76 -41.94
C ASN A 269 -26.96 -7.17 -43.30
#